data_AF-A0AAN6ZPK4-F1
#
_entry.id   AF-A0AAN6ZPK4-F1
#
_cell.length_a   1.000
_cell.length_b   1.000
_cell.length_c   1.000
_cell.angle_alpha   90.00
_cell.angle_beta   90.00
_cell.angle_gamma   90.00
#
_symmetry.space_group_name_H-M   'P 1'
#
loop_
_entity.id
_entity.type
_entity.pdbx_description
1 polymer ?
#
loop_
_entity_poly.entity_id
_entity_poly.type
_entity_poly.pdbx_seq_one_letter_code
_entity_poly.pdbx_strand_id
1 'polypeptide(L)'
;MALKKKGPPKRLAAGRPPILQRSKSISRSATKALINKHHLLQKRKRQAVVKGNKAEEATIDAEIEALGGIESYQEASLQGQRHDRGGDSSRVLMQWLEGCLSSQPAGSKHRFRMLEVGALSTQNACSKSGYFDIERIDLNSQGDGIVQQDFMKRPLPQGEPGLFDIISLSLVLNYVPEPKDRGEMLRRTTQFLRTAGRYIDSPDLTPYFPSLFLVLPAPCVTNSRYLDEERLVALMGSLGYAKVESKTTQRLVYYLWRKEPTQKRTRDRFPKKEIRAGSTRNNFAVVLD
;
A
#
# COMPACT_ATOMS: atom_id res chain seq x y z
N MET A 1 -44.96 61.40 -32.40
CA MET A 1 -44.09 60.55 -31.55
C MET A 1 -44.77 59.21 -31.35
N ALA A 2 -44.15 58.10 -31.74
CA ALA A 2 -44.62 56.75 -31.45
C ALA A 2 -43.51 55.96 -30.74
N LEU A 3 -43.76 55.54 -29.51
CA LEU A 3 -42.83 54.84 -28.62
C LEU A 3 -42.62 53.39 -29.09
N LYS A 4 -41.40 53.03 -29.49
CA LYS A 4 -41.00 51.63 -29.72
C LYS A 4 -40.91 50.89 -28.36
N LYS A 5 -41.77 49.90 -28.14
CA LYS A 5 -41.70 48.99 -26.99
C LYS A 5 -40.43 48.14 -27.05
N LYS A 6 -39.59 48.19 -26.00
CA LYS A 6 -38.47 47.26 -25.78
C LYS A 6 -39.03 45.90 -25.35
N GLY A 7 -38.63 44.84 -26.04
CA GLY A 7 -38.94 43.46 -25.66
C GLY A 7 -38.26 43.05 -24.34
N PRO A 8 -38.75 41.98 -23.67
CA PRO A 8 -38.27 41.59 -22.35
C PRO A 8 -36.80 41.15 -22.40
N PRO A 9 -36.00 41.40 -21.34
CA PRO A 9 -34.60 41.03 -21.30
C PRO A 9 -34.45 39.50 -21.31
N LYS A 10 -33.63 38.98 -22.23
CA LYS A 10 -33.31 37.55 -22.30
C LYS A 10 -32.60 37.13 -21.00
N ARG A 11 -33.06 36.04 -20.38
CA ARG A 11 -32.47 35.46 -19.16
C ARG A 11 -31.01 35.05 -19.42
N LEU A 12 -30.11 35.41 -18.50
CA LEU A 12 -28.67 35.12 -18.51
C LEU A 12 -28.32 33.62 -18.65
N ALA A 13 -29.27 32.71 -18.44
CA ALA A 13 -29.11 31.28 -18.64
C ALA A 13 -28.92 30.87 -20.12
N ALA A 14 -29.30 31.72 -21.07
CA ALA A 14 -29.25 31.41 -22.51
C ALA A 14 -27.84 31.51 -23.13
N GLY A 15 -26.81 31.91 -22.37
CA GLY A 15 -25.44 32.11 -22.86
C GLY A 15 -24.38 31.19 -22.24
N ARG A 16 -24.74 30.20 -21.42
CA ARG A 16 -23.74 29.28 -20.86
C ARG A 16 -23.27 28.28 -21.93
N PRO A 17 -21.98 28.23 -22.27
CA PRO A 17 -21.46 27.15 -23.10
C PRO A 17 -21.71 25.81 -22.39
N PRO A 18 -21.92 24.71 -23.15
CA PRO A 18 -22.18 23.40 -22.56
C PRO A 18 -21.05 23.06 -21.59
N ILE A 19 -21.43 22.80 -20.33
CA ILE A 19 -20.49 22.30 -19.32
C ILE A 19 -19.94 20.99 -19.89
N LEU A 20 -18.63 20.93 -20.10
CA LEU A 20 -17.93 19.73 -20.53
C LEU A 20 -18.33 18.59 -19.57
N GLN A 21 -19.20 17.70 -20.02
CA GLN A 21 -19.64 16.55 -19.22
C GLN A 21 -18.44 15.61 -19.12
N ARG A 22 -17.65 15.78 -18.06
CA ARG A 22 -16.64 14.77 -17.68
C ARG A 22 -17.37 13.43 -17.54
N SER A 23 -16.81 12.39 -18.16
CA SER A 23 -17.33 11.03 -18.07
C SER A 23 -17.66 10.68 -16.61
N LYS A 24 -18.85 10.10 -16.39
CA LYS A 24 -19.34 9.78 -15.04
C LYS A 24 -18.40 8.77 -14.40
N SER A 25 -17.47 9.24 -13.59
CA SER A 25 -16.61 8.38 -12.77
C SER A 25 -17.49 7.56 -11.82
N ILE A 26 -17.25 6.26 -11.68
CA ILE A 26 -17.92 5.39 -10.71
C ILE A 26 -17.95 6.07 -9.33
N SER A 27 -19.06 5.96 -8.60
CA SER A 27 -19.20 6.62 -7.29
C SER A 27 -18.26 5.98 -6.25
N ARG A 28 -17.80 6.75 -5.25
CA ARG A 28 -16.93 6.22 -4.18
C ARG A 28 -17.54 5.01 -3.46
N SER A 29 -18.87 5.02 -3.29
CA SER A 29 -19.59 3.91 -2.65
C SER A 29 -19.56 2.65 -3.52
N ALA A 30 -19.81 2.80 -4.83
CA ALA A 30 -19.78 1.69 -5.77
C ALA A 30 -18.36 1.11 -5.93
N THR A 31 -17.33 1.95 -6.05
CA THR A 31 -15.92 1.50 -6.08
C THR A 31 -15.57 0.71 -4.82
N LYS A 32 -15.98 1.20 -3.64
CA LYS A 32 -15.73 0.50 -2.36
C LYS A 32 -16.49 -0.82 -2.26
N ALA A 33 -17.74 -0.86 -2.70
CA ALA A 33 -18.55 -2.07 -2.69
C ALA A 33 -17.95 -3.16 -3.60
N LEU A 34 -17.47 -2.77 -4.78
CA LEU A 34 -16.80 -3.66 -5.72
C LEU A 34 -15.52 -4.26 -5.12
N ILE A 35 -14.63 -3.40 -4.58
CA ILE A 35 -13.39 -3.83 -3.90
C ILE A 35 -13.71 -4.81 -2.77
N ASN A 36 -14.67 -4.48 -1.90
CA ASN A 36 -15.08 -5.34 -0.79
C ASN A 36 -15.65 -6.68 -1.25
N LYS A 37 -16.47 -6.69 -2.31
CA LYS A 37 -17.04 -7.93 -2.86
C LYS A 37 -15.95 -8.83 -3.43
N HIS A 38 -15.01 -8.26 -4.18
CA HIS A 38 -13.86 -9.01 -4.71
C HIS A 38 -13.02 -9.63 -3.59
N HIS A 39 -12.75 -8.90 -2.50
CA HIS A 39 -12.08 -9.43 -1.32
C HIS A 39 -12.80 -10.62 -0.68
N LEU A 40 -14.14 -10.52 -0.54
CA LEU A 40 -14.94 -11.58 0.05
C LEU A 40 -14.89 -12.84 -0.81
N LEU A 41 -15.01 -12.69 -2.12
CA LEU A 41 -14.93 -13.80 -3.08
C LEU A 41 -13.56 -14.46 -3.05
N GLN A 42 -12.47 -13.69 -3.07
CA GLN A 42 -11.11 -14.24 -2.97
C GLN A 42 -10.86 -14.99 -1.66
N LYS A 43 -11.45 -14.53 -0.54
CA LYS A 43 -11.41 -15.27 0.72
C LYS A 43 -12.20 -16.58 0.64
N ARG A 44 -13.42 -16.55 0.09
CA ARG A 44 -14.25 -17.76 -0.10
C ARG A 44 -13.57 -18.76 -1.02
N LYS A 45 -12.98 -18.31 -2.14
CA LYS A 45 -12.25 -19.16 -3.09
C LYS A 45 -11.14 -19.94 -2.40
N ARG A 46 -10.31 -19.26 -1.60
CA ARG A 46 -9.24 -19.93 -0.82
C ARG A 46 -9.80 -20.98 0.14
N GLN A 47 -10.92 -20.70 0.81
CA GLN A 47 -11.55 -21.69 1.69
C GLN A 47 -12.05 -22.91 0.91
N ALA A 48 -12.62 -22.70 -0.27
CA ALA A 48 -13.04 -23.79 -1.17
C ALA A 48 -11.83 -24.62 -1.61
N VAL A 49 -10.73 -23.99 -2.01
CA VAL A 49 -9.47 -24.66 -2.40
C VAL A 49 -8.91 -25.52 -1.25
N VAL A 50 -8.82 -24.96 -0.04
CA VAL A 50 -8.34 -25.71 1.14
C VAL A 50 -9.23 -26.91 1.47
N LYS A 51 -10.54 -26.80 1.22
CA LYS A 51 -11.50 -27.90 1.42
C LYS A 51 -11.57 -28.87 0.23
N GLY A 52 -10.84 -28.63 -0.85
CA GLY A 52 -10.94 -29.41 -2.09
C GLY A 52 -12.27 -29.26 -2.83
N ASN A 53 -13.07 -28.25 -2.52
CA ASN A 53 -14.39 -28.05 -3.10
C ASN A 53 -14.31 -27.36 -4.48
N LYS A 54 -14.06 -28.15 -5.53
CA LYS A 54 -13.89 -27.67 -6.89
C LYS A 54 -15.13 -27.03 -7.51
N ALA A 55 -16.33 -27.47 -7.12
CA ALA A 55 -17.58 -26.89 -7.61
C ALA A 55 -17.78 -25.46 -7.08
N GLU A 56 -17.50 -25.24 -5.78
CA GLU A 56 -17.55 -23.91 -5.18
C GLU A 56 -16.45 -23.00 -5.73
N GLU A 57 -15.24 -23.52 -5.97
CA GLU A 57 -14.16 -22.78 -6.64
C GLU A 57 -14.61 -22.25 -8.01
N ALA A 58 -15.16 -23.12 -8.87
CA ALA A 58 -15.65 -22.74 -10.20
C ALA A 58 -16.80 -21.72 -10.16
N THR A 59 -17.69 -21.85 -9.17
CA THR A 59 -18.81 -20.92 -8.98
C THR A 59 -18.31 -19.53 -8.60
N ILE A 60 -17.34 -19.46 -7.68
CA ILE A 60 -16.74 -18.20 -7.24
C ILE A 60 -15.94 -17.55 -8.38
N ASP A 61 -15.27 -18.34 -9.22
CA ASP A 61 -14.57 -17.83 -10.39
C ASP A 61 -15.54 -17.19 -11.39
N ALA A 62 -16.67 -17.83 -11.67
CA ALA A 62 -17.73 -17.23 -12.49
C ALA A 62 -18.28 -15.93 -11.86
N GLU A 63 -18.42 -15.86 -10.52
CA GLU A 63 -18.83 -14.63 -9.82
C GLU A 63 -17.79 -13.50 -9.95
N ILE A 64 -16.50 -13.83 -9.95
CA ILE A 64 -15.40 -12.85 -10.12
C ILE A 64 -15.39 -12.32 -11.57
N GLU A 65 -15.49 -13.21 -12.56
CA GLU A 65 -15.57 -12.84 -13.97
C GLU A 65 -16.79 -11.96 -14.26
N ALA A 66 -17.95 -12.29 -13.68
CA ALA A 66 -19.16 -11.48 -13.80
C ALA A 66 -19.04 -10.06 -13.19
N LEU A 67 -18.06 -9.83 -12.31
CA LEU A 67 -17.75 -8.51 -11.75
C LEU A 67 -16.73 -7.72 -12.60
N GLY A 68 -16.35 -8.23 -13.76
CA GLY A 68 -15.31 -7.68 -14.63
C GLY A 68 -13.90 -8.15 -14.27
N GLY A 69 -13.79 -9.26 -13.54
CA GLY A 69 -12.52 -9.92 -13.25
C GLY A 69 -11.55 -9.07 -12.43
N ILE A 70 -10.27 -9.41 -12.56
CA ILE A 70 -9.18 -8.72 -11.86
C ILE A 70 -8.96 -7.28 -12.37
N GLU A 71 -9.22 -7.03 -13.65
CA GLU A 71 -9.07 -5.72 -14.30
C GLU A 71 -10.00 -4.69 -13.66
N SER A 72 -11.29 -5.00 -13.56
CA SER A 72 -12.30 -4.15 -12.91
C SER A 72 -11.93 -3.82 -11.46
N TYR A 73 -11.39 -4.81 -10.73
CA TYR A 73 -10.89 -4.60 -9.37
C TYR A 73 -9.66 -3.66 -9.34
N GLN A 74 -8.71 -3.82 -10.26
CA GLN A 74 -7.52 -2.98 -10.31
C GLN A 74 -7.85 -1.55 -10.74
N GLU A 75 -8.74 -1.36 -11.73
CA GLU A 75 -9.25 -0.04 -12.11
C GLU A 75 -9.94 0.65 -10.93
N ALA A 76 -10.77 -0.08 -10.19
CA ALA A 76 -11.41 0.42 -8.98
C ALA A 76 -10.38 0.81 -7.91
N SER A 77 -9.33 0.01 -7.74
CA SER A 77 -8.23 0.30 -6.81
C SER A 77 -7.44 1.55 -7.21
N LEU A 78 -7.08 1.68 -8.49
CA LEU A 78 -6.45 2.87 -9.07
C LEU A 78 -7.31 4.13 -8.90
N GLN A 79 -8.62 4.00 -9.12
CA GLN A 79 -9.56 5.07 -8.90
C GLN A 79 -9.65 5.45 -7.41
N GLY A 80 -9.51 4.46 -6.52
CA GLY A 80 -9.40 4.65 -5.07
C GLY A 80 -8.14 5.40 -4.64
N GLN A 81 -7.03 5.28 -5.38
CA GLN A 81 -5.77 5.98 -5.10
C GLN A 81 -5.77 7.45 -5.56
N ARG A 82 -6.82 7.92 -6.27
CA ARG A 82 -6.93 9.33 -6.64
C ARG A 82 -6.90 10.24 -5.41
N HIS A 83 -6.35 11.44 -5.58
CA HIS A 83 -6.19 12.42 -4.50
C HIS A 83 -7.48 12.71 -3.74
N ASP A 84 -8.63 12.71 -4.43
CA ASP A 84 -9.94 12.92 -3.84
C ASP A 84 -10.59 11.66 -3.24
N ARG A 85 -9.95 10.47 -3.33
CA ARG A 85 -10.60 9.17 -3.01
C ARG A 85 -9.84 8.25 -2.07
N GLY A 86 -8.56 8.52 -1.82
CA GLY A 86 -7.71 7.72 -0.93
C GLY A 86 -6.26 8.22 -0.91
N GLY A 87 -5.84 8.89 -1.98
CA GLY A 87 -4.55 9.56 -2.08
C GLY A 87 -3.39 8.62 -2.38
N ASP A 88 -2.35 9.19 -2.97
CA ASP A 88 -1.08 8.53 -3.19
C ASP A 88 -0.30 8.48 -1.88
N SER A 89 -0.21 7.29 -1.28
CA SER A 89 0.50 7.06 -0.02
C SER A 89 1.98 7.44 -0.09
N SER A 90 2.59 7.37 -1.28
CA SER A 90 4.01 7.69 -1.46
C SER A 90 4.29 9.17 -1.18
N ARG A 91 3.28 10.06 -1.21
CA ARG A 91 3.44 11.45 -0.78
C ARG A 91 3.77 11.59 0.70
N VAL A 92 3.21 10.72 1.55
CA VAL A 92 3.53 10.71 2.99
C VAL A 92 5.00 10.29 3.18
N LEU A 93 5.44 9.27 2.44
CA LEU A 93 6.84 8.86 2.45
C LEU A 93 7.76 9.98 1.98
N MET A 94 7.44 10.64 0.86
CA MET A 94 8.22 11.76 0.36
C MET A 94 8.32 12.91 1.36
N GLN A 95 7.22 13.23 2.05
CA GLN A 95 7.20 14.25 3.10
C GLN A 95 8.15 13.89 4.26
N TRP A 96 8.16 12.63 4.71
CA TRP A 96 9.04 12.19 5.79
C TRP A 96 10.52 12.17 5.39
N LEU A 97 10.82 11.90 4.11
CA LEU A 97 12.19 11.85 3.61
C LEU A 97 12.69 13.20 3.06
N GLU A 98 11.84 14.23 3.00
CA GLU A 98 12.17 15.51 2.35
C GLU A 98 13.46 16.13 2.90
N GLY A 99 13.63 16.11 4.23
CA GLY A 99 14.81 16.66 4.89
C GLY A 99 16.11 15.98 4.46
N CYS A 100 16.14 14.65 4.38
CA CYS A 100 17.36 13.91 4.06
C CYS A 100 17.64 13.80 2.56
N LEU A 101 16.58 13.83 1.74
CA LEU A 101 16.71 13.80 0.27
C LEU A 101 17.16 15.15 -0.29
N SER A 102 16.70 16.26 0.30
CA SER A 102 17.03 17.62 -0.17
C SER A 102 18.45 18.05 0.18
N SER A 103 19.06 17.45 1.22
CA SER A 103 20.46 17.68 1.59
C SER A 103 21.47 17.01 0.66
N GLN A 104 21.02 16.21 -0.31
CA GLN A 104 21.92 15.59 -1.28
C GLN A 104 22.55 16.65 -2.18
N PRO A 105 23.88 16.58 -2.46
CA PRO A 105 24.55 17.55 -3.31
C PRO A 105 23.84 17.67 -4.66
N ALA A 106 23.63 18.92 -5.12
CA ALA A 106 23.07 19.18 -6.43
C ALA A 106 23.91 18.46 -7.52
N GLY A 107 23.29 17.53 -8.24
CA GLY A 107 23.98 16.69 -9.24
C GLY A 107 24.46 15.33 -8.75
N SER A 108 24.16 14.91 -7.52
CA SER A 108 24.38 13.53 -7.10
C SER A 108 23.56 12.59 -8.00
N LYS A 109 24.26 11.75 -8.78
CA LYS A 109 23.61 10.73 -9.63
C LYS A 109 23.13 9.52 -8.81
N HIS A 110 23.36 9.52 -7.50
CA HIS A 110 23.09 8.37 -6.67
C HIS A 110 21.63 8.35 -6.25
N ARG A 111 20.85 7.50 -6.91
CA ARG A 111 19.45 7.25 -6.59
C ARG A 111 19.36 6.10 -5.60
N PHE A 112 18.53 6.26 -4.57
CA PHE A 112 18.26 5.18 -3.61
C PHE A 112 17.50 4.06 -4.29
N ARG A 113 17.87 2.81 -4.04
CA ARG A 113 17.13 1.67 -4.61
C ARG A 113 15.87 1.42 -3.80
N MET A 114 14.74 1.38 -4.48
CA MET A 114 13.44 1.14 -3.89
C MET A 114 12.80 -0.11 -4.51
N LEU A 115 12.27 -0.99 -3.67
CA LEU A 115 11.37 -2.05 -4.11
C LEU A 115 9.94 -1.64 -3.74
N GLU A 116 9.08 -1.48 -4.74
CA GLU A 116 7.64 -1.29 -4.54
C GLU A 116 6.92 -2.61 -4.80
N VAL A 117 6.37 -3.21 -3.75
CA VAL A 117 5.55 -4.43 -3.85
C VAL A 117 4.09 -4.03 -3.94
N GLY A 118 3.33 -4.69 -4.82
CA GLY A 118 1.92 -4.36 -5.05
C GLY A 118 1.73 -3.06 -5.83
N ALA A 119 2.66 -2.74 -6.73
CA ALA A 119 2.61 -1.51 -7.50
C ALA A 119 1.44 -1.55 -8.50
N LEU A 120 0.60 -0.52 -8.47
CA LEU A 120 -0.49 -0.36 -9.45
C LEU A 120 -0.18 0.70 -10.51
N SER A 121 0.85 1.52 -10.30
CA SER A 121 1.18 2.64 -11.19
C SER A 121 2.66 2.99 -11.12
N THR A 122 3.22 3.42 -12.25
CA THR A 122 4.57 3.98 -12.37
C THR A 122 4.62 5.49 -12.12
N GLN A 123 3.51 6.11 -11.69
CA GLN A 123 3.30 7.56 -11.69
C GLN A 123 3.10 8.16 -10.28
N ASN A 124 3.41 7.40 -9.23
CA ASN A 124 3.33 7.86 -7.85
C ASN A 124 4.42 8.92 -7.53
N ALA A 125 4.31 9.59 -6.38
CA ALA A 125 5.21 10.66 -5.97
C ALA A 125 6.67 10.20 -5.86
N CYS A 126 6.94 9.00 -5.33
CA CYS A 126 8.30 8.43 -5.32
C CYS A 126 8.87 8.25 -6.73
N SER A 127 8.05 7.80 -7.68
CA SER A 127 8.45 7.59 -9.07
C SER A 127 8.82 8.90 -9.78
N LYS A 128 8.11 9.98 -9.45
CA LYS A 128 8.28 11.30 -10.05
C LYS A 128 9.33 12.16 -9.37
N SER A 129 9.84 11.76 -8.22
CA SER A 129 10.73 12.61 -7.41
C SER A 129 12.16 12.66 -7.93
N GLY A 130 12.57 11.68 -8.75
CA GLY A 130 13.96 11.55 -9.23
C GLY A 130 14.92 10.92 -8.22
N TYR A 131 14.56 10.81 -6.94
CA TYR A 131 15.45 10.31 -5.89
C TYR A 131 15.65 8.79 -5.88
N PHE A 132 14.76 8.02 -6.52
CA PHE A 132 14.76 6.56 -6.39
C PHE A 132 14.95 5.82 -7.73
N ASP A 133 15.80 4.81 -7.73
CA ASP A 133 15.79 3.73 -8.73
C ASP A 133 14.79 2.66 -8.24
N ILE A 134 13.63 2.56 -8.92
CA ILE A 134 12.48 1.79 -8.40
C ILE A 134 12.27 0.52 -9.21
N GLU A 135 12.40 -0.62 -8.55
CA GLU A 135 11.88 -1.89 -9.03
C GLU A 135 10.45 -2.08 -8.52
N ARG A 136 9.52 -2.35 -9.44
CA ARG A 136 8.09 -2.49 -9.15
C ARG A 136 7.64 -3.90 -9.44
N ILE A 137 6.98 -4.52 -8.47
CA ILE A 137 6.40 -5.85 -8.63
C ILE A 137 4.94 -5.88 -8.22
N ASP A 138 4.15 -6.71 -8.91
CA ASP A 138 2.77 -7.02 -8.54
C ASP A 138 2.44 -8.49 -8.86
N LEU A 139 1.50 -9.10 -8.15
CA LEU A 139 1.09 -10.48 -8.41
C LEU A 139 0.36 -10.63 -9.75
N ASN A 140 -0.36 -9.61 -10.19
CA ASN A 140 -1.19 -9.59 -11.39
C ASN A 140 -0.92 -8.29 -12.18
N SER A 141 0.35 -8.03 -12.53
CA SER A 141 0.71 -6.77 -13.21
C SER A 141 -0.06 -6.59 -14.52
N GLN A 142 -0.63 -5.40 -14.71
CA GLN A 142 -1.31 -4.99 -15.96
C GLN A 142 -0.68 -3.72 -16.57
N GLY A 143 0.43 -3.23 -16.00
CA GLY A 143 1.01 -1.94 -16.37
C GLY A 143 2.46 -2.05 -16.84
N ASP A 144 2.78 -1.33 -17.91
CA ASP A 144 4.16 -1.20 -18.39
C ASP A 144 5.08 -0.68 -17.28
N GLY A 145 6.23 -1.35 -17.11
CA GLY A 145 7.21 -1.02 -16.08
C GLY A 145 6.90 -1.57 -14.68
N ILE A 146 5.92 -2.47 -14.55
CA ILE A 146 5.65 -3.26 -13.33
C ILE A 146 5.83 -4.74 -13.65
N VAL A 147 6.74 -5.40 -12.95
CA VAL A 147 7.05 -6.81 -13.18
C VAL A 147 6.01 -7.69 -12.49
N GLN A 148 5.43 -8.65 -13.21
CA GLN A 148 4.57 -9.65 -12.57
C GLN A 148 5.43 -10.62 -11.77
N GLN A 149 5.38 -10.54 -10.43
CA GLN A 149 6.17 -11.38 -9.54
C GLN A 149 5.56 -11.47 -8.14
N ASP A 150 5.62 -12.67 -7.56
CA ASP A 150 5.31 -12.90 -6.16
C ASP A 150 6.53 -12.60 -5.26
N PHE A 151 6.42 -11.59 -4.41
CA PHE A 151 7.46 -11.21 -3.45
C PHE A 151 7.88 -12.37 -2.53
N MET A 152 6.92 -13.21 -2.12
CA MET A 152 7.19 -14.34 -1.22
C MET A 152 8.00 -15.44 -1.91
N LYS A 153 7.92 -15.53 -3.24
CA LYS A 153 8.66 -16.49 -4.07
C LYS A 153 9.88 -15.88 -4.76
N ARG A 154 10.06 -14.55 -4.70
CA ARG A 154 11.21 -13.85 -5.27
C ARG A 154 12.51 -14.44 -4.71
N PRO A 155 13.48 -14.87 -5.54
CA PRO A 155 14.76 -15.38 -5.06
C PRO A 155 15.46 -14.38 -4.13
N LEU A 156 16.13 -14.89 -3.10
CA LEU A 156 16.93 -14.04 -2.24
C LEU A 156 18.08 -13.41 -3.05
N PRO A 157 18.43 -12.14 -2.78
CA PRO A 157 19.49 -11.47 -3.51
C PRO A 157 20.83 -12.14 -3.22
N GLN A 158 21.62 -12.38 -4.28
CA GLN A 158 22.95 -12.99 -4.17
C GLN A 158 24.04 -11.99 -3.74
N GLY A 159 23.73 -10.71 -3.63
CA GLY A 159 24.66 -9.67 -3.21
C GLY A 159 24.03 -8.27 -3.16
N GLU A 160 24.87 -7.28 -2.84
CA GLU A 160 24.50 -5.86 -2.67
C GLU A 160 23.67 -5.24 -3.82
N PRO A 161 23.88 -5.60 -5.11
CA PRO A 161 23.04 -5.06 -6.18
C PRO A 161 21.57 -5.49 -6.09
N GLY A 162 21.27 -6.62 -5.45
CA GLY A 162 19.90 -7.11 -5.26
C GLY A 162 19.20 -6.56 -4.02
N LEU A 163 19.90 -5.75 -3.22
CA LEU A 163 19.38 -5.15 -1.99
C LEU A 163 18.85 -3.74 -2.24
N PHE A 164 17.91 -3.34 -1.40
CA PHE A 164 17.18 -2.08 -1.50
C PHE A 164 17.43 -1.20 -0.26
N ASP A 165 17.48 0.10 -0.51
CA ASP A 165 17.56 1.12 0.54
C ASP A 165 16.21 1.26 1.25
N ILE A 166 15.12 1.12 0.48
CA ILE A 166 13.76 1.14 1.02
C ILE A 166 12.86 0.11 0.32
N ILE A 167 11.97 -0.51 1.09
CA ILE A 167 10.87 -1.33 0.56
C ILE A 167 9.55 -0.61 0.88
N SER A 168 8.65 -0.52 -0.10
CA SER A 168 7.27 -0.03 0.11
C SER A 168 6.30 -1.20 0.08
N LEU A 169 5.62 -1.41 1.20
CA LEU A 169 4.47 -2.29 1.36
C LEU A 169 3.21 -1.44 1.62
N SER A 170 2.79 -0.67 0.62
CA SER A 170 1.58 0.14 0.74
C SER A 170 0.33 -0.67 0.43
N LEU A 171 -0.50 -0.92 1.45
CA LEU A 171 -1.74 -1.70 1.33
C LEU A 171 -1.53 -3.12 0.76
N VAL A 172 -0.36 -3.71 0.95
CA VAL A 172 -0.02 -5.07 0.49
C VAL A 172 -0.31 -6.11 1.57
N LEU A 173 0.21 -5.88 2.78
CA LEU A 173 0.17 -6.85 3.87
C LEU A 173 -1.27 -7.25 4.26
N ASN A 174 -2.23 -6.33 4.11
CA ASN A 174 -3.66 -6.60 4.36
C ASN A 174 -4.32 -7.54 3.35
N TYR A 175 -3.69 -7.80 2.20
CA TYR A 175 -4.18 -8.78 1.19
C TYR A 175 -3.63 -10.18 1.40
N VAL A 176 -2.51 -10.31 2.12
CA VAL A 176 -1.94 -11.61 2.47
C VAL A 176 -2.98 -12.38 3.33
N PRO A 177 -3.40 -13.59 2.93
CA PRO A 177 -4.49 -14.32 3.58
C PRO A 177 -4.17 -14.65 5.02
N GLU A 178 -3.06 -15.34 5.20
CA GLU A 178 -2.76 -16.06 6.42
C GLU A 178 -1.99 -15.15 7.36
N PRO A 179 -2.35 -15.12 8.65
CA PRO A 179 -1.61 -14.33 9.64
C PRO A 179 -0.11 -14.68 9.69
N LYS A 180 0.24 -15.95 9.47
CA LYS A 180 1.63 -16.42 9.43
C LYS A 180 2.39 -15.86 8.23
N ASP A 181 1.78 -15.92 7.04
CA ASP A 181 2.38 -15.38 5.82
C ASP A 181 2.58 -13.86 5.90
N ARG A 182 1.74 -13.14 6.65
CA ARG A 182 1.97 -11.70 6.94
C ARG A 182 3.24 -11.50 7.76
N GLY A 183 3.45 -12.29 8.81
CA GLY A 183 4.67 -12.22 9.61
C GLY A 183 5.90 -12.61 8.80
N GLU A 184 5.78 -13.66 7.97
CA GLU A 184 6.86 -14.07 7.08
C GLU A 184 7.18 -13.00 6.02
N MET A 185 6.17 -12.31 5.48
CA MET A 185 6.39 -11.20 4.55
C MET A 185 7.22 -10.09 5.21
N LEU A 186 6.88 -9.70 6.45
CA LEU A 186 7.64 -8.71 7.22
C LEU A 186 9.05 -9.21 7.58
N ARG A 187 9.23 -10.49 7.88
CA ARG A 187 10.55 -11.08 8.10
C ARG A 187 11.39 -11.03 6.82
N ARG A 188 10.78 -11.38 5.69
CA ARG A 188 11.42 -11.43 4.38
C ARG A 188 11.92 -10.06 3.94
N THR A 189 11.23 -8.95 4.26
CA THR A 189 11.75 -7.61 3.94
C THR A 189 13.14 -7.36 4.51
N THR A 190 13.48 -7.95 5.67
CA THR A 190 14.81 -7.79 6.27
C THR A 190 15.95 -8.35 5.41
N GLN A 191 15.63 -9.32 4.54
CA GLN A 191 16.58 -10.02 3.64
C GLN A 191 16.76 -9.30 2.30
N PHE A 192 15.84 -8.41 1.95
CA PHE A 192 15.92 -7.59 0.73
C PHE A 192 16.40 -6.17 1.03
N LEU A 193 16.38 -5.73 2.29
CA LEU A 193 16.99 -4.46 2.67
C LEU A 193 18.49 -4.58 2.82
N ARG A 194 19.18 -3.50 2.44
CA ARG A 194 20.63 -3.35 2.68
C ARG A 194 21.01 -3.59 4.13
N THR A 195 22.30 -3.86 4.34
CA THR A 195 22.87 -4.04 5.67
C THR A 195 22.64 -2.80 6.52
N ALA A 196 22.18 -3.01 7.75
CA ALA A 196 21.97 -1.92 8.69
C ALA A 196 23.32 -1.28 9.05
N GLY A 197 23.33 0.05 9.24
CA GLY A 197 24.56 0.81 9.46
C GLY A 197 25.31 1.19 8.18
N ARG A 198 24.84 0.81 6.99
CA ARG A 198 25.41 1.29 5.70
C ARG A 198 25.57 2.82 5.65
N TYR A 199 24.62 3.52 6.27
CA TYR A 199 24.56 4.97 6.26
C TYR A 199 25.16 5.61 7.51
N ILE A 200 25.86 4.86 8.38
CA ILE A 200 26.31 5.36 9.70
C ILE A 200 27.14 6.64 9.63
N ASP A 201 27.92 6.82 8.57
CA ASP A 201 28.74 8.02 8.30
C ASP A 201 27.97 9.14 7.58
N SER A 202 26.66 8.99 7.40
CA SER A 202 25.74 9.94 6.75
C SER A 202 24.62 10.35 7.72
N PRO A 203 24.87 11.34 8.62
CA PRO A 203 23.94 11.72 9.69
C PRO A 203 22.52 12.04 9.22
N ASP A 204 22.36 12.59 8.02
CA ASP A 204 21.04 12.91 7.45
C ASP A 204 20.27 11.65 7.00
N LEU A 205 20.98 10.58 6.62
CA LEU A 205 20.39 9.34 6.07
C LEU A 205 20.20 8.25 7.14
N THR A 206 21.10 8.19 8.13
CA THR A 206 21.06 7.23 9.25
C THR A 206 19.70 7.14 9.95
N PRO A 207 18.93 8.22 10.16
CA PRO A 207 17.62 8.14 10.79
C PRO A 207 16.58 7.39 9.96
N TYR A 208 16.76 7.33 8.63
CA TYR A 208 15.72 6.90 7.70
C TYR A 208 16.05 5.64 6.91
N PHE A 209 17.33 5.25 6.79
CA PHE A 209 17.74 4.15 5.93
C PHE A 209 18.65 3.11 6.61
N PRO A 210 18.60 1.84 6.18
CA PRO A 210 17.61 1.27 5.27
C PRO A 210 16.25 1.05 5.97
N SER A 211 15.14 1.13 5.23
CA SER A 211 13.80 1.16 5.84
C SER A 211 12.70 0.42 5.10
N LEU A 212 11.60 0.16 5.82
CA LEU A 212 10.34 -0.35 5.31
C LEU A 212 9.27 0.72 5.50
N PHE A 213 8.65 1.15 4.41
CA PHE A 213 7.43 1.94 4.43
C PHE A 213 6.21 1.00 4.40
N LEU A 214 5.40 1.02 5.46
CA LEU A 214 4.24 0.14 5.62
C LEU A 214 2.96 0.97 5.74
N VAL A 215 1.96 0.64 4.92
CA VAL A 215 0.63 1.27 4.98
C VAL A 215 -0.43 0.19 5.14
N LEU A 216 -1.34 0.38 6.10
CA LEU A 216 -2.45 -0.53 6.35
C LEU A 216 -3.77 0.26 6.41
N PRO A 217 -4.91 -0.36 6.11
CA PRO A 217 -6.20 0.15 6.54
C PRO A 217 -6.17 0.39 8.05
N ALA A 218 -6.57 1.58 8.51
CA ALA A 218 -6.56 1.93 9.93
C ALA A 218 -7.26 0.85 10.80
N PRO A 219 -8.41 0.27 10.41
CA PRO A 219 -9.05 -0.79 11.18
C PRO A 219 -8.18 -2.03 11.44
N CYS A 220 -7.17 -2.32 10.61
CA CYS A 220 -6.22 -3.42 10.86
C CYS A 220 -5.47 -3.25 12.19
N VAL A 221 -5.26 -2.00 12.63
CA VAL A 221 -4.54 -1.65 13.86
C VAL A 221 -5.47 -1.05 14.91
N THR A 222 -6.45 -0.23 14.51
CA THR A 222 -7.35 0.47 15.45
C THR A 222 -8.60 -0.33 15.83
N ASN A 223 -8.96 -1.36 15.06
CA ASN A 223 -10.20 -2.12 15.27
C ASN A 223 -10.05 -3.65 15.16
N SER A 224 -8.83 -4.19 15.31
CA SER A 224 -8.57 -5.63 15.28
C SER A 224 -8.61 -6.27 16.68
N ARG A 225 -9.09 -7.52 16.75
CA ARG A 225 -8.99 -8.38 17.95
C ARG A 225 -7.56 -8.81 18.28
N TYR A 226 -6.67 -8.89 17.28
CA TYR A 226 -5.39 -9.58 17.40
C TYR A 226 -4.16 -8.69 17.16
N LEU A 227 -4.36 -7.46 16.70
CA LEU A 227 -3.28 -6.52 16.43
C LEU A 227 -3.68 -5.10 16.84
N ASP A 228 -2.78 -4.42 17.53
CA ASP A 228 -2.77 -2.99 17.79
C ASP A 228 -1.37 -2.44 17.52
N GLU A 229 -1.17 -1.14 17.74
CA GLU A 229 0.11 -0.49 17.42
C GLU A 229 1.23 -0.98 18.32
N GLU A 230 0.99 -1.15 19.62
CA GLU A 230 1.99 -1.64 20.58
C GLU A 230 2.50 -3.02 20.19
N ARG A 231 1.58 -3.94 19.87
CA ARG A 231 1.95 -5.27 19.40
C ARG A 231 2.67 -5.26 18.07
N LEU A 232 2.29 -4.37 17.15
CA LEU A 232 2.99 -4.21 15.87
C LEU A 232 4.42 -3.71 16.10
N VAL A 233 4.62 -2.72 16.97
CA VAL A 233 5.95 -2.22 17.34
C VAL A 233 6.81 -3.33 17.95
N ALA A 234 6.28 -4.12 18.87
CA ALA A 234 7.00 -5.23 19.47
C ALA A 234 7.40 -6.30 18.42
N LEU A 235 6.48 -6.64 17.51
CA LEU A 235 6.75 -7.60 16.43
C LEU A 235 7.81 -7.08 15.46
N MET A 236 7.73 -5.81 15.07
CA MET A 236 8.74 -5.20 14.19
C MET A 236 10.09 -5.10 14.90
N GLY A 237 10.11 -4.82 16.20
CA GLY A 237 11.30 -4.82 17.05
C GLY A 237 12.02 -6.17 17.06
N SER A 238 11.29 -7.29 17.20
CA SER A 238 11.92 -8.63 17.17
C SER A 238 12.56 -8.96 15.81
N LEU A 239 12.06 -8.37 14.72
CA LEU A 239 12.65 -8.46 13.38
C LEU A 239 13.88 -7.56 13.17
N GLY A 240 14.19 -6.69 14.14
CA GLY A 240 15.28 -5.73 14.09
C GLY A 240 14.90 -4.40 13.44
N TYR A 241 13.63 -3.98 13.56
CA TYR A 241 13.16 -2.68 13.09
C TYR A 241 12.81 -1.75 14.27
N ALA A 242 13.08 -0.45 14.10
CA ALA A 242 12.57 0.61 14.95
C ALA A 242 11.56 1.49 14.20
N LYS A 243 10.51 1.93 14.88
CA LYS A 243 9.55 2.89 14.33
C LYS A 243 10.19 4.28 14.31
N VAL A 244 10.34 4.86 13.12
CA VAL A 244 10.90 6.21 12.94
C VAL A 244 9.77 7.22 12.80
N GLU A 245 8.80 6.91 11.94
CA GLU A 245 7.66 7.79 11.67
C GLU A 245 6.35 7.02 11.76
N SER A 246 5.28 7.74 12.13
CA SER A 246 3.93 7.20 12.05
C SER A 246 2.89 8.29 11.80
N LYS A 247 1.84 7.93 11.08
CA LYS A 247 0.68 8.81 10.85
C LYS A 247 -0.58 7.98 10.82
N THR A 248 -1.61 8.45 11.51
CA THR A 248 -2.93 7.82 11.50
C THR A 248 -3.95 8.79 10.91
N THR A 249 -4.74 8.28 9.98
CA THR A 249 -5.90 8.96 9.42
C THR A 249 -7.15 8.15 9.73
N GLN A 250 -8.33 8.66 9.38
CA GLN A 250 -9.58 7.90 9.54
C GLN A 250 -9.59 6.57 8.78
N ARG A 251 -8.81 6.45 7.69
CA ARG A 251 -8.85 5.28 6.79
C ARG A 251 -7.59 4.45 6.81
N LEU A 252 -6.44 5.08 7.03
CA LEU A 252 -5.12 4.49 6.83
C LEU A 252 -4.20 4.82 8.00
N VAL A 253 -3.35 3.86 8.34
CA VAL A 253 -2.17 4.05 9.19
C VAL A 253 -0.92 3.88 8.33
N TYR A 254 0.06 4.73 8.57
CA TYR A 254 1.32 4.80 7.85
C TYR A 254 2.45 4.66 8.86
N TYR A 255 3.49 3.93 8.48
CA TYR A 255 4.67 3.71 9.29
C TYR A 255 5.92 3.76 8.44
N LEU A 256 6.98 4.34 8.98
CA LEU A 256 8.34 4.16 8.49
C LEU A 256 9.15 3.40 9.54
N TRP A 257 9.69 2.25 9.15
CA TRP A 257 10.47 1.38 10.02
C TRP A 257 11.92 1.35 9.55
N ARG A 258 12.89 1.77 10.37
CA ARG A 258 14.31 1.64 10.05
C ARG A 258 14.84 0.31 10.56
N LYS A 259 15.66 -0.38 9.76
CA LYS A 259 16.35 -1.60 10.17
C LYS A 259 17.57 -1.24 11.03
N GLU A 260 17.60 -1.73 12.26
CA GLU A 260 18.63 -1.39 13.25
C GLU A 260 19.93 -2.19 13.05
N PRO A 261 21.12 -1.59 13.27
CA PRO A 261 22.41 -2.29 13.16
C PRO A 261 22.67 -3.26 14.31
N THR A 262 22.18 -2.94 15.52
CA THR A 262 22.67 -3.52 16.78
C THR A 262 21.62 -4.26 17.60
N GLN A 263 20.40 -4.45 17.10
CA GLN A 263 19.42 -5.24 17.84
C GLN A 263 19.73 -6.74 17.75
N LYS A 264 20.01 -7.35 18.92
CA LYS A 264 19.89 -8.80 19.07
C LYS A 264 18.46 -9.17 18.71
N ARG A 265 18.28 -9.80 17.54
CA ARG A 265 17.00 -10.38 17.15
C ARG A 265 16.52 -11.29 18.26
N THR A 266 15.46 -10.89 18.94
CA THR A 266 14.81 -11.76 19.92
C THR A 266 14.03 -12.80 19.14
N ARG A 267 14.08 -14.07 19.59
CA ARG A 267 13.24 -15.14 19.03
C ARG A 267 11.83 -15.08 19.63
N ASP A 268 11.32 -13.87 19.79
CA ASP A 268 10.02 -13.65 20.41
C ASP A 268 8.94 -14.15 19.47
N ARG A 269 8.06 -14.98 20.03
CA ARG A 269 6.93 -15.55 19.31
C ARG A 269 5.73 -14.64 19.46
N PHE A 270 5.09 -14.32 18.34
CA PHE A 270 3.87 -13.54 18.28
C PHE A 270 2.73 -14.43 17.78
N PRO A 271 2.18 -15.34 18.62
CA PRO A 271 1.06 -16.20 18.23
C PRO A 271 -0.22 -15.37 18.04
N LYS A 272 -1.25 -15.95 17.41
CA LYS A 272 -2.56 -15.29 17.29
C LYS A 272 -3.28 -15.24 18.64
N LYS A 273 -2.96 -14.23 19.45
CA LYS A 273 -3.54 -13.99 20.79
C LYS A 273 -4.55 -12.84 20.71
N GLU A 274 -5.74 -13.03 21.27
CA GLU A 274 -6.71 -11.94 21.39
C GLU A 274 -6.21 -10.90 22.40
N ILE A 275 -6.19 -9.64 21.99
CA ILE A 275 -5.78 -8.48 22.80
C ILE A 275 -6.93 -7.51 23.03
N ARG A 276 -7.99 -7.56 22.20
CA ARG A 276 -9.19 -6.75 22.33
C ARG A 276 -10.43 -7.58 22.05
N ALA A 277 -11.30 -7.66 23.04
CA ALA A 277 -12.62 -8.28 22.89
C ALA A 277 -13.61 -7.35 22.16
N GLY A 278 -14.73 -7.92 21.71
CA GLY A 278 -15.87 -7.19 21.17
C GLY A 278 -16.36 -7.72 19.82
N SER A 279 -17.67 -7.74 19.62
CA SER A 279 -18.33 -8.31 18.43
C SER A 279 -18.07 -7.51 17.14
N THR A 280 -17.89 -6.19 17.25
CA THR A 280 -17.66 -5.26 16.12
C THR A 280 -16.21 -5.19 15.64
N ARG A 281 -15.29 -5.90 16.31
CA ARG A 281 -13.86 -5.94 15.94
C ARG A 281 -13.63 -6.84 14.72
N ASN A 282 -12.63 -6.51 13.91
CA ASN A 282 -12.19 -7.38 12.81
C ASN A 282 -11.13 -8.39 13.28
N ASN A 283 -10.79 -9.34 12.41
CA ASN A 283 -9.90 -10.46 12.71
C ASN A 283 -8.50 -10.32 12.06
N PHE A 284 -8.07 -9.11 11.71
CA PHE A 284 -6.74 -8.90 11.14
C PHE A 284 -5.67 -9.30 12.15
N ALA A 285 -4.73 -10.15 11.76
CA ALA A 285 -3.69 -10.65 12.67
C ALA A 285 -2.39 -10.80 11.90
N VAL A 286 -1.27 -10.57 12.57
CA VAL A 286 0.07 -10.90 12.08
C VAL A 286 0.67 -11.86 13.10
N VAL A 287 1.16 -13.00 12.62
CA VAL A 287 1.74 -14.05 13.44
C VAL A 287 3.19 -14.23 13.03
N LEU A 288 4.08 -14.23 14.02
CA LEU A 288 5.50 -14.48 13.84
C LEU A 288 5.89 -15.66 14.75
N ASP A 289 6.29 -16.77 14.14
CA ASP A 289 6.76 -17.97 14.85
C ASP A 289 8.26 -17.92 15.16
#